data_AF-A0A2T3MMP0-F1
#
_entry.id   AF-A0A2T3MMP0-F1
#
_cell.length_a   1.000
_cell.length_b   1.000
_cell.length_c   1.000
_cell.angle_alpha   90.00
_cell.angle_beta   90.00
_cell.angle_gamma   90.00
#
_symmetry.space_group_name_H-M   'P 1'
#
loop_
_entity.id
_entity.type
_entity.pdbx_description
1 polymer ?
#
loop_
_entity_poly.entity_id
_entity_poly.type
_entity_poly.pdbx_seq_one_letter_code
_entity_poly.pdbx_strand_id
1 'polypeptide(L)'
;MVLSFTENKIKLMNAWIYVGADCDKLHWCKVGKTSGDLKTRHRSPQNPNYFIYGAFEIKDNSVDAIENFLHDKLNCYDDIRRFNHFGTGNPSECYEFNPHTMMDVIENLILDDYPSSVWVNVYDRIDYRYMCPDELQKWWSDDDKRETNKWIGLEEPSVVTPTTRCVSEFDRLGVVLSQDRYEAKSITPLIELGYGKYIDQETGDTIDFDDMDDDDYDDDH
;
A
#
# COMPACT_ATOMS: atom_id res chain seq x y z
N MET A 1 44.51 -26.41 7.18
CA MET A 1 44.10 -25.02 6.94
C MET A 1 42.77 -25.11 6.20
N VAL A 2 41.67 -25.00 6.94
CA VAL A 2 40.30 -25.13 6.38
C VAL A 2 39.85 -23.70 6.10
N LEU A 3 39.66 -23.37 4.83
CA LEU A 3 39.07 -22.10 4.40
C LEU A 3 37.59 -22.15 4.79
N SER A 4 37.21 -21.41 5.83
CA SER A 4 35.81 -21.16 6.15
C SER A 4 35.24 -20.26 5.06
N PHE A 5 34.40 -20.82 4.19
CA PHE A 5 33.49 -20.05 3.37
C PHE A 5 32.50 -19.38 4.33
N THR A 6 32.71 -18.10 4.63
CA THR A 6 31.65 -17.25 5.14
C THR A 6 30.61 -17.14 4.03
N GLU A 7 29.54 -17.91 4.15
CA GLU A 7 28.29 -17.65 3.44
C GLU A 7 27.89 -16.22 3.78
N ASN A 8 28.20 -15.27 2.89
CA ASN A 8 27.52 -14.00 2.84
C ASN A 8 26.07 -14.30 2.52
N LYS A 9 25.29 -14.56 3.58
CA LYS A 9 23.85 -14.62 3.53
C LYS A 9 23.41 -13.21 3.17
N ILE A 10 23.32 -12.92 1.88
CA ILE A 10 22.66 -11.72 1.37
C ILE A 10 21.26 -11.81 1.97
N LYS A 11 21.04 -11.05 3.03
CA LYS A 11 19.70 -10.84 3.58
C LYS A 11 19.00 -10.07 2.47
N LEU A 12 18.29 -10.79 1.60
CA LEU A 12 17.31 -10.21 0.70
C LEU A 12 16.34 -9.46 1.62
N MET A 13 16.55 -8.15 1.74
CA MET A 13 15.57 -7.27 2.32
C MET A 13 14.38 -7.35 1.38
N ASN A 14 13.24 -7.79 1.90
CA ASN A 14 12.04 -7.83 1.09
C ASN A 14 11.66 -6.36 0.86
N ALA A 15 11.87 -5.88 -0.35
CA ALA A 15 11.50 -4.54 -0.75
C ALA A 15 10.15 -4.59 -1.46
N TRP A 16 9.29 -3.61 -1.19
CA TRP A 16 7.92 -3.59 -1.67
C TRP A 16 7.53 -2.22 -2.16
N ILE A 17 6.76 -2.19 -3.24
CA ILE A 17 5.89 -1.07 -3.61
C ILE A 17 4.47 -1.50 -3.30
N TYR A 18 3.69 -0.65 -2.63
CA TYR A 18 2.33 -0.97 -2.26
C TYR A 18 1.36 0.17 -2.56
N VAL A 19 0.09 -0.20 -2.73
CA VAL A 19 -1.04 0.72 -2.70
C VAL A 19 -1.80 0.49 -1.41
N GLY A 20 -1.90 1.53 -0.59
CA GLY A 20 -2.79 1.59 0.55
C GLY A 20 -4.15 2.18 0.19
N ALA A 21 -5.20 1.74 0.88
CA ALA A 21 -6.56 2.23 0.72
C ALA A 21 -7.18 2.54 2.08
N ASP A 22 -8.26 3.31 2.07
CA ASP A 22 -9.07 3.63 3.24
C ASP A 22 -10.49 3.15 2.97
N CYS A 23 -11.00 2.26 3.83
CA CYS A 23 -12.29 1.62 3.61
C CYS A 23 -13.50 2.57 3.66
N ASP A 24 -13.33 3.79 4.20
CA ASP A 24 -14.35 4.84 4.21
C ASP A 24 -14.18 5.85 3.06
N LYS A 25 -13.06 5.81 2.32
CA LYS A 25 -12.74 6.77 1.25
C LYS A 25 -12.40 6.04 -0.05
N LEU A 26 -13.42 5.83 -0.89
CA LEU A 26 -13.29 5.03 -2.12
C LEU A 26 -12.36 5.64 -3.17
N HIS A 27 -12.24 6.96 -3.22
CA HIS A 27 -11.32 7.69 -4.11
C HIS A 27 -10.10 8.21 -3.34
N TRP A 28 -9.58 7.42 -2.40
CA TRP A 28 -8.34 7.74 -1.70
C TRP A 28 -7.42 6.52 -1.75
N CYS A 29 -6.16 6.77 -2.11
CA CYS A 29 -5.12 5.76 -2.01
C CYS A 29 -3.78 6.39 -1.63
N LYS A 30 -2.88 5.58 -1.05
CA LYS A 30 -1.47 5.91 -0.82
C LYS A 30 -0.61 5.03 -1.70
N VAL A 31 0.40 5.58 -2.35
CA VAL A 31 1.41 4.81 -3.06
C VAL A 31 2.70 4.97 -2.27
N GLY A 32 3.27 3.88 -1.78
CA GLY A 32 4.48 3.97 -0.96
C GLY A 32 5.35 2.73 -1.04
N LYS A 33 6.52 2.81 -0.43
CA LYS A 33 7.48 1.71 -0.34
C LYS A 33 7.74 1.21 1.07
N THR A 34 8.33 0.02 1.15
CA THR A 34 9.01 -0.44 2.37
C THR A 34 10.14 -1.39 2.02
N SER A 35 11.31 -1.19 2.64
CA SER A 35 12.47 -2.10 2.58
C SER A 35 12.41 -3.20 3.65
N GLY A 36 11.30 -3.27 4.39
CA GLY A 36 11.07 -4.19 5.51
C GLY A 36 9.88 -5.14 5.30
N ASP A 37 9.35 -5.67 6.40
CA ASP A 37 8.15 -6.50 6.35
C ASP A 37 6.94 -5.64 5.98
N LEU A 38 6.18 -6.03 4.95
CA LEU A 38 4.93 -5.37 4.55
C LEU A 38 3.95 -5.24 5.73
N LYS A 39 4.03 -6.15 6.72
CA LYS A 39 3.25 -6.10 7.95
C LYS A 39 3.55 -4.87 8.81
N THR A 40 4.68 -4.19 8.72
CA THR A 40 4.84 -2.95 9.49
C THR A 40 4.01 -1.82 8.91
N ARG A 41 3.66 -1.92 7.62
CA ARG A 41 2.89 -0.90 6.87
C ARG A 41 1.40 -1.20 6.77
N HIS A 42 0.90 -2.30 7.32
CA HIS A 42 -0.53 -2.66 7.20
C HIS A 42 -1.50 -1.82 8.05
N ARG A 43 -0.99 -0.96 8.93
CA ARG A 43 -1.81 -0.10 9.80
C ARG A 43 -1.22 1.30 9.81
N SER A 44 -2.10 2.29 9.83
CA SER A 44 -1.76 3.65 10.20
C SER A 44 -2.51 3.99 11.48
N PRO A 45 -1.82 4.30 12.59
CA PRO A 45 -2.51 4.68 13.82
C PRO A 45 -3.36 5.95 13.66
N GLN A 46 -2.93 6.84 12.77
CA GLN A 46 -3.64 8.07 12.41
C GLN A 46 -4.83 7.81 11.48
N ASN A 47 -4.92 6.61 10.89
CA ASN A 47 -6.03 6.19 10.04
C ASN A 47 -6.41 4.71 10.30
N PRO A 48 -7.30 4.43 11.27
CA PRO A 48 -7.67 3.05 11.62
C PRO A 48 -8.43 2.31 10.51
N ASN A 49 -8.89 3.01 9.48
CA ASN A 49 -9.56 2.46 8.31
C ASN A 49 -8.57 2.15 7.16
N TYR A 50 -7.29 2.47 7.36
CA TYR A 50 -6.23 2.20 6.40
C TYR A 50 -5.88 0.72 6.35
N PHE A 51 -5.68 0.21 5.15
CA PHE A 51 -5.16 -1.14 4.90
C PHE A 51 -4.37 -1.15 3.59
N ILE A 52 -3.53 -2.18 3.38
CA ILE A 52 -2.86 -2.39 2.09
C ILE A 52 -3.88 -2.99 1.12
N TYR A 53 -4.10 -2.32 0.00
CA TYR A 53 -4.92 -2.82 -1.08
C TYR A 53 -4.18 -3.90 -1.89
N GLY A 54 -2.93 -3.62 -2.27
CA GLY A 54 -2.08 -4.57 -2.99
C GLY A 54 -0.60 -4.17 -2.91
N ALA A 55 0.29 -5.12 -3.18
CA ALA A 55 1.73 -4.86 -3.16
C ALA A 55 2.52 -5.73 -4.16
N PHE A 56 3.58 -5.13 -4.70
CA PHE A 56 4.56 -5.71 -5.58
C PHE A 56 5.86 -5.95 -4.82
N GLU A 57 6.41 -7.16 -4.88
CA GLU A 57 7.74 -7.46 -4.35
C GLU A 57 8.80 -7.07 -5.38
N ILE A 58 9.75 -6.23 -4.95
CA ILE A 58 10.87 -5.75 -5.75
C ILE A 58 12.07 -6.64 -5.47
N LYS A 59 12.67 -7.21 -6.52
CA LYS A 59 13.73 -8.23 -6.41
C LYS A 59 15.12 -7.66 -6.13
N ASP A 60 15.31 -6.41 -6.48
CA ASP A 60 16.60 -5.73 -6.43
C ASP A 60 16.49 -4.46 -5.56
N ASN A 61 17.59 -3.72 -5.46
CA ASN A 61 17.66 -2.52 -4.63
C ASN A 61 17.11 -1.27 -5.37
N SER A 62 16.19 -1.44 -6.33
CA SER A 62 15.64 -0.33 -7.11
C SER A 62 14.38 0.30 -6.51
N VAL A 63 13.92 -0.15 -5.34
CA VAL A 63 12.65 0.27 -4.74
C VAL A 63 12.51 1.80 -4.62
N ASP A 64 13.56 2.51 -4.20
CA ASP A 64 13.55 3.97 -4.08
C ASP A 64 13.47 4.66 -5.44
N ALA A 65 14.17 4.11 -6.44
CA ALA A 65 14.14 4.62 -7.79
C ALA A 65 12.76 4.41 -8.43
N ILE A 66 12.14 3.25 -8.19
CA ILE A 66 10.79 2.94 -8.66
C ILE A 66 9.77 3.87 -8.00
N GLU A 67 9.81 4.05 -6.68
CA GLU A 67 8.85 4.92 -5.98
C GLU A 67 8.92 6.37 -6.50
N ASN A 68 10.12 6.94 -6.58
CA ASN A 68 10.31 8.29 -7.12
C ASN A 68 9.79 8.40 -8.56
N PHE A 69 10.11 7.43 -9.40
CA PHE A 69 9.60 7.34 -10.77
C PHE A 69 8.07 7.30 -10.81
N LEU A 70 7.44 6.48 -9.96
CA LEU A 70 5.98 6.38 -9.90
C LEU A 70 5.36 7.71 -9.49
N HIS A 71 5.88 8.37 -8.45
CA HIS A 71 5.37 9.67 -8.04
C HIS A 71 5.49 10.72 -9.15
N ASP A 72 6.62 10.76 -9.85
CA ASP A 72 6.84 11.69 -10.98
C ASP A 72 5.87 11.42 -12.13
N LYS A 73 5.69 10.15 -12.51
CA LYS A 73 4.75 9.75 -13.57
C LYS A 73 3.30 10.01 -13.19
N LEU A 74 2.90 9.70 -11.97
CA LEU A 74 1.54 9.94 -11.49
C LEU A 74 1.19 11.44 -11.50
N ASN A 75 2.15 12.32 -11.20
CA ASN A 75 1.93 13.78 -11.29
C ASN A 75 1.75 14.29 -12.72
N CYS A 76 2.06 13.49 -13.74
CA CYS A 76 1.86 13.85 -15.15
C CYS A 76 0.44 13.53 -15.65
N TYR A 77 -0.38 12.82 -14.89
CA TYR A 77 -1.76 12.52 -15.26
C TYR A 77 -2.70 13.63 -14.76
N ASP A 78 -3.48 14.22 -15.68
CA ASP A 78 -4.42 15.31 -15.35
C ASP A 78 -5.55 14.84 -14.41
N ASP A 79 -5.93 13.58 -14.49
CA ASP A 79 -7.04 13.00 -13.72
C ASP A 79 -6.61 12.42 -12.36
N ILE A 80 -5.31 12.44 -12.03
CA ILE A 80 -4.77 11.92 -10.77
C ILE A 80 -4.33 13.09 -9.88
N ARG A 81 -5.15 13.41 -8.87
CA ARG A 81 -4.83 14.51 -7.95
C ARG A 81 -4.02 14.02 -6.76
N ARG A 82 -2.76 14.45 -6.65
CA ARG A 82 -1.91 14.23 -5.47
C ARG A 82 -2.28 15.19 -4.34
N PHE A 83 -2.41 14.67 -3.12
CA PHE A 83 -2.63 15.48 -1.91
C PHE A 83 -1.31 16.07 -1.41
N ASN A 84 -1.39 17.24 -0.78
CA ASN A 84 -0.26 17.83 -0.07
C ASN A 84 -0.38 17.57 1.43
N HIS A 85 0.76 17.44 2.12
CA HIS A 85 0.81 17.40 3.58
C HIS A 85 0.27 18.71 4.16
N PHE A 86 -0.66 18.61 5.11
CA PHE A 86 -1.32 19.78 5.68
C PHE A 86 -0.35 20.78 6.34
N GLY A 87 0.69 20.28 7.02
CA GLY A 87 1.63 21.11 7.76
C GLY A 87 2.69 21.80 6.90
N THR A 88 3.21 21.11 5.88
CA THR A 88 4.34 21.59 5.06
C THR A 88 3.92 22.13 3.70
N GLY A 89 2.75 21.71 3.19
CA GLY A 89 2.32 21.99 1.81
C GLY A 89 3.06 21.18 0.75
N ASN A 90 4.01 20.32 1.14
CA ASN A 90 4.75 19.46 0.21
C ASN A 90 3.84 18.33 -0.33
N PRO A 91 4.10 17.83 -1.55
CA PRO A 91 3.39 16.66 -2.08
C PRO A 91 3.52 15.47 -1.14
N SER A 92 2.40 14.80 -0.84
CA SER A 92 2.36 13.59 -0.03
C SER A 92 2.30 12.34 -0.89
N GLU A 93 2.45 11.17 -0.30
CA GLU A 93 2.27 9.88 -0.99
C GLU A 93 0.79 9.52 -1.28
N CYS A 94 -0.14 10.40 -0.92
CA CYS A 94 -1.58 10.16 -1.01
C CYS A 94 -2.18 10.82 -2.25
N TYR A 95 -3.18 10.16 -2.83
CA TYR A 95 -3.86 10.56 -4.07
C TYR A 95 -5.37 10.48 -3.91
N GLU A 96 -6.08 11.40 -4.54
CA GLU A 96 -7.52 11.31 -4.75
C GLU A 96 -7.76 10.43 -5.99
N PHE A 97 -7.67 9.12 -5.82
CA PHE A 97 -7.84 8.17 -6.90
C PHE A 97 -8.36 6.83 -6.37
N ASN A 98 -9.01 6.06 -7.23
CA ASN A 98 -9.47 4.73 -6.88
C ASN A 98 -8.26 3.80 -6.71
N PRO A 99 -8.07 3.11 -5.57
CA PRO A 99 -6.94 2.20 -5.33
C PRO A 99 -6.89 1.01 -6.29
N HIS A 100 -8.03 0.51 -6.77
CA HIS A 100 -8.07 -0.56 -7.78
C HIS A 100 -7.45 -0.09 -9.09
N THR A 101 -7.93 1.04 -9.61
CA THR A 101 -7.39 1.65 -10.83
C THR A 101 -5.94 2.09 -10.64
N MET A 102 -5.57 2.57 -9.43
CA MET A 102 -4.18 2.90 -9.09
C MET A 102 -3.25 1.70 -9.21
N MET A 103 -3.67 0.51 -8.74
CA MET A 103 -2.89 -0.72 -8.90
C MET A 103 -2.62 -1.06 -10.36
N ASP A 104 -3.63 -0.95 -11.22
CA ASP A 104 -3.47 -1.20 -12.66
C ASP A 104 -2.51 -0.18 -13.30
N VAL A 105 -2.61 1.10 -12.93
CA VAL A 105 -1.71 2.15 -13.43
C VAL A 105 -0.27 1.86 -13.01
N ILE A 106 -0.04 1.55 -11.73
CA ILE A 106 1.30 1.26 -11.21
C ILE A 106 1.87 -0.01 -11.85
N GLU A 107 1.07 -1.06 -12.00
CA GLU A 107 1.52 -2.30 -12.64
C GLU A 107 2.05 -2.02 -14.05
N ASN A 108 1.29 -1.27 -14.87
CA ASN A 108 1.70 -0.92 -16.22
C ASN A 108 2.99 -0.08 -16.22
N LEU A 109 3.08 0.94 -15.35
CA LEU A 109 4.27 1.78 -15.24
C LEU A 109 5.52 0.98 -14.85
N ILE A 110 5.39 0.02 -13.93
CA ILE A 110 6.51 -0.85 -13.53
C ILE A 110 6.88 -1.80 -14.66
N LEU A 111 5.91 -2.38 -15.38
CA LEU A 111 6.19 -3.28 -16.50
C LEU A 111 6.86 -2.56 -17.69
N ASP A 112 6.54 -1.29 -17.91
CA ASP A 112 7.10 -0.50 -19.00
C ASP A 112 8.56 -0.12 -18.75
N ASP A 113 8.90 0.34 -17.54
CA ASP A 113 10.21 0.93 -17.24
C ASP A 113 11.10 0.05 -16.33
N TYR A 114 10.52 -0.85 -15.53
CA TYR A 114 11.21 -1.71 -14.54
C TYR A 114 10.83 -3.20 -14.58
N PRO A 115 10.61 -3.84 -15.75
CA PRO A 115 10.12 -5.22 -15.81
C PRO A 115 11.09 -6.26 -15.20
N SER A 116 12.40 -5.97 -15.18
CA SER A 116 13.40 -6.86 -14.58
C SER A 116 13.33 -6.91 -13.05
N SER A 117 12.77 -5.87 -12.42
CA SER A 117 12.77 -5.70 -10.96
C SER A 117 11.60 -6.42 -10.29
N VAL A 118 10.67 -6.99 -11.06
CA VAL A 118 9.45 -7.67 -10.56
C VAL A 118 9.26 -9.07 -11.15
N TRP A 119 8.53 -9.92 -10.42
CA TRP A 119 8.18 -11.26 -10.91
C TRP A 119 7.01 -11.16 -11.87
N VAL A 120 7.23 -11.49 -13.15
CA VAL A 120 6.19 -11.47 -14.18
C VAL A 120 5.76 -12.89 -14.48
N ASN A 121 4.45 -13.11 -14.60
CA ASN A 121 3.87 -14.41 -14.93
C ASN A 121 3.74 -14.61 -16.45
N VAL A 122 3.19 -15.75 -16.87
CA VAL A 122 3.04 -16.11 -18.30
C VAL A 122 2.05 -15.24 -19.09
N TYR A 123 1.32 -14.35 -18.41
CA TYR A 123 0.35 -13.43 -18.99
C TYR A 123 0.84 -11.97 -18.98
N ASP A 124 2.15 -11.76 -18.84
CA ASP A 124 2.78 -10.44 -18.77
C ASP A 124 2.18 -9.55 -17.66
N ARG A 125 1.75 -10.17 -16.56
CA ARG A 125 1.29 -9.49 -15.34
C ARG A 125 2.27 -9.71 -14.21
N ILE A 126 2.35 -8.74 -13.31
CA ILE A 126 3.17 -8.88 -12.10
C ILE A 126 2.49 -9.90 -11.18
N ASP A 127 3.27 -10.83 -10.63
CA ASP A 127 2.84 -11.73 -9.57
C ASP A 127 2.62 -10.90 -8.30
N TYR A 128 1.36 -10.49 -8.06
CA TYR A 128 1.00 -9.78 -6.83
C TYR A 128 1.27 -10.71 -5.65
N ARG A 129 2.32 -10.38 -4.90
CA ARG A 129 2.68 -11.10 -3.69
C ARG A 129 1.69 -10.85 -2.56
N TYR A 130 0.93 -9.76 -2.64
CA TYR A 130 -0.17 -9.46 -1.76
C TYR A 130 -1.28 -8.69 -2.50
N MET A 131 -2.52 -9.08 -2.26
CA MET A 131 -3.73 -8.36 -2.65
C MET A 131 -4.77 -8.55 -1.54
N CYS A 132 -5.56 -7.52 -1.26
CA CYS A 132 -6.65 -7.61 -0.29
C CYS A 132 -7.72 -8.62 -0.76
N PRO A 133 -8.51 -9.23 0.16
CA PRO A 133 -9.56 -10.16 -0.21
C PRO A 133 -10.54 -9.59 -1.25
N ASP A 134 -11.01 -10.44 -2.18
CA ASP A 134 -11.96 -10.08 -3.24
C ASP A 134 -13.24 -9.39 -2.71
N GLU A 135 -13.66 -9.73 -1.49
CA GLU A 135 -14.83 -9.12 -0.84
C GLU A 135 -14.64 -7.62 -0.61
N LEU A 136 -13.42 -7.21 -0.26
CA LEU A 136 -13.05 -5.80 -0.12
C LEU A 136 -12.87 -5.16 -1.49
N GLN A 137 -12.18 -5.82 -2.42
CA GLN A 137 -11.94 -5.28 -3.77
C GLN A 137 -13.23 -4.84 -4.49
N LYS A 138 -14.32 -5.60 -4.32
CA LYS A 138 -15.64 -5.29 -4.90
C LYS A 138 -16.12 -3.87 -4.60
N TRP A 139 -15.78 -3.32 -3.44
CA TRP A 139 -16.22 -1.97 -3.05
C TRP A 139 -15.64 -0.88 -3.94
N TRP A 140 -14.44 -1.11 -4.48
CA TRP A 140 -13.74 -0.21 -5.38
C TRP A 140 -14.00 -0.51 -6.85
N SER A 141 -14.22 -1.78 -7.21
CA SER A 141 -14.59 -2.16 -8.59
C SER A 141 -16.00 -1.69 -8.99
N ASP A 142 -16.91 -1.50 -8.03
CA ASP A 142 -18.27 -1.03 -8.30
C ASP A 142 -18.39 0.50 -8.36
N ASP A 143 -17.48 1.24 -7.73
CA ASP A 143 -17.42 2.71 -7.86
C ASP A 143 -16.88 3.13 -9.23
N ASP A 144 -15.91 2.37 -9.79
CA ASP A 144 -15.48 2.54 -11.18
C ASP A 144 -16.66 2.42 -12.15
N LYS A 145 -17.64 1.53 -11.89
CA LYS A 145 -18.85 1.44 -12.73
C LYS A 145 -19.77 2.64 -12.55
N ARG A 146 -19.91 3.18 -11.34
CA ARG A 146 -20.79 4.34 -11.08
C ARG A 146 -20.22 5.61 -11.69
N GLU A 147 -18.92 5.85 -11.52
CA GLU A 147 -18.24 6.95 -12.19
C GLU A 147 -18.26 6.72 -13.70
N THR A 148 -17.85 5.55 -14.21
CA THR A 148 -17.91 5.27 -15.66
C THR A 148 -19.31 5.50 -16.23
N ASN A 149 -20.37 5.05 -15.56
CA ASN A 149 -21.76 5.29 -15.98
C ASN A 149 -22.16 6.77 -15.98
N LYS A 150 -21.64 7.56 -15.03
CA LYS A 150 -21.82 9.01 -15.00
C LYS A 150 -21.03 9.71 -16.11
N TRP A 151 -19.79 9.29 -16.35
CA TRP A 151 -18.91 9.81 -17.41
C TRP A 151 -19.44 9.50 -18.83
N ILE A 152 -20.14 8.37 -19.02
CA ILE A 152 -20.79 8.01 -20.30
C ILE A 152 -22.27 8.42 -20.41
N GLY A 153 -22.79 9.18 -19.44
CA GLY A 153 -24.13 9.79 -19.51
C GLY A 153 -25.31 8.81 -19.36
N LEU A 154 -25.13 7.71 -18.62
CA LEU A 154 -26.14 6.67 -18.40
C LEU A 154 -26.83 6.73 -17.03
N GLU A 155 -26.93 7.91 -16.38
CA GLU A 155 -27.56 8.00 -15.05
C GLU A 155 -29.06 7.60 -15.07
N GLU A 156 -29.41 6.56 -14.30
CA GLU A 156 -30.76 6.37 -13.77
C GLU A 156 -30.93 7.15 -12.44
N PRO A 157 -32.15 7.64 -12.14
CA PRO A 157 -32.39 8.59 -11.05
C PRO A 157 -32.01 8.06 -9.67
N SER A 158 -31.33 8.94 -8.95
CA SER A 158 -30.68 8.75 -7.66
C SER A 158 -31.63 8.35 -6.52
N VAL A 159 -31.41 7.15 -5.96
CA VAL A 159 -31.79 6.85 -4.57
C VAL A 159 -30.61 7.23 -3.68
N VAL A 160 -30.73 8.36 -3.00
CA VAL A 160 -29.78 8.80 -1.96
C VAL A 160 -30.00 7.88 -0.75
N THR A 161 -29.18 6.84 -0.62
CA THR A 161 -28.98 6.14 0.67
C THR A 161 -27.71 6.65 1.32
N PRO A 162 -27.71 6.95 2.63
CA PRO A 162 -26.54 7.46 3.33
C PRO A 162 -25.42 6.41 3.33
N THR A 163 -24.31 6.72 2.69
CA THR A 163 -23.05 5.95 2.67
C THR A 163 -22.29 6.13 3.98
N THR A 164 -22.89 5.77 5.11
CA THR A 164 -22.09 5.41 6.29
C THR A 164 -22.03 3.89 6.30
N ARG A 165 -20.98 3.34 5.67
CA ARG A 165 -20.81 1.89 5.50
C ARG A 165 -20.20 1.31 6.78
N CYS A 166 -20.85 0.33 7.40
CA CYS A 166 -20.27 -0.42 8.52
C CYS A 166 -19.32 -1.48 7.95
N VAL A 167 -18.03 -1.19 7.99
CA VAL A 167 -16.96 -2.19 7.81
C VAL A 167 -16.99 -3.10 9.03
N SER A 168 -17.02 -4.42 8.83
CA SER A 168 -17.04 -5.36 9.95
C SER A 168 -15.68 -5.38 10.65
N GLU A 169 -15.62 -5.75 11.94
CA GLU A 169 -14.33 -5.92 12.62
C GLU A 169 -13.44 -6.94 11.90
N PHE A 170 -14.01 -7.94 11.24
CA PHE A 170 -13.25 -8.93 10.46
C PHE A 170 -12.50 -8.31 9.27
N ASP A 171 -13.10 -7.32 8.61
CA ASP A 171 -12.48 -6.59 7.50
C ASP A 171 -11.35 -5.68 7.99
N ARG A 172 -11.52 -5.07 9.17
CA ARG A 172 -10.46 -4.31 9.86
C ARG A 172 -9.28 -5.19 10.32
N LEU A 173 -9.51 -6.49 10.45
CA LEU A 173 -8.55 -7.46 10.95
C LEU A 173 -7.68 -8.09 9.85
N GLY A 174 -7.99 -7.88 8.57
CA GLY A 174 -7.14 -8.32 7.45
C GLY A 174 -6.97 -9.84 7.32
N VAL A 175 -7.94 -10.65 7.75
CA VAL A 175 -7.84 -12.11 7.71
C VAL A 175 -8.12 -12.64 6.30
N VAL A 176 -7.08 -13.14 5.63
CA VAL A 176 -7.18 -13.84 4.33
C VAL A 176 -7.37 -15.34 4.56
N LEU A 177 -8.33 -15.95 3.86
CA LEU A 177 -8.50 -17.41 3.78
C LEU A 177 -7.97 -17.93 2.43
N SER A 178 -6.69 -18.32 2.34
CA SER A 178 -6.29 -19.57 1.65
C SER A 178 -4.77 -19.82 1.64
N GLN A 179 -4.39 -20.93 2.26
CA GLN A 179 -3.39 -21.95 1.95
C GLN A 179 -1.96 -21.68 1.44
N ASP A 180 -1.49 -20.46 1.15
CA ASP A 180 -0.04 -20.18 1.21
C ASP A 180 0.25 -18.67 1.18
N ARG A 181 0.81 -18.17 2.29
CA ARG A 181 1.32 -16.81 2.58
C ARG A 181 0.28 -15.72 2.90
N TYR A 182 0.64 -14.96 3.94
CA TYR A 182 -0.09 -13.91 4.66
C TYR A 182 -1.19 -14.38 5.63
N GLU A 183 -0.78 -14.74 6.86
CA GLU A 183 -1.65 -14.71 8.04
C GLU A 183 -1.48 -13.34 8.71
N ALA A 184 -2.52 -12.50 8.66
CA ALA A 184 -2.64 -11.37 9.58
C ALA A 184 -2.85 -11.95 10.99
N LYS A 185 -1.79 -11.95 11.81
CA LYS A 185 -1.97 -12.22 13.23
C LYS A 185 -2.80 -11.09 13.83
N SER A 186 -3.74 -11.50 14.68
CA SER A 186 -4.66 -10.71 15.49
C SER A 186 -4.13 -9.36 15.94
N ILE A 187 -5.04 -8.40 16.18
CA ILE A 187 -4.74 -7.09 16.78
C ILE A 187 -3.84 -7.29 17.99
N THR A 188 -2.55 -6.99 17.83
CA THR A 188 -1.72 -6.64 18.95
C THR A 188 -2.22 -5.29 19.44
N PRO A 189 -2.69 -5.16 20.69
CA PRO A 189 -3.16 -3.88 21.18
C PRO A 189 -1.94 -2.96 21.26
N LEU A 190 -1.96 -1.87 20.48
CA LEU A 190 -0.95 -0.83 20.59
C LEU A 190 -1.38 0.15 21.69
N ILE A 191 -0.49 0.47 22.63
CA ILE A 191 -0.71 1.55 23.60
C ILE A 191 -0.14 2.84 23.01
N GLU A 192 -0.99 3.84 22.76
CA GLU A 192 -0.54 5.16 22.34
C GLU A 192 0.23 5.87 23.46
N LEU A 193 1.44 6.32 23.16
CA LEU A 193 2.30 7.10 24.06
C LEU A 193 2.24 8.61 23.76
N GLY A 194 1.61 9.01 22.65
CA GLY A 194 1.59 10.38 22.12
C GLY A 194 2.77 10.66 21.17
N TYR A 195 2.64 11.71 20.34
CA TYR A 195 3.64 12.10 19.34
C TYR A 195 4.05 10.96 18.38
N GLY A 196 3.08 10.29 17.76
CA GLY A 196 3.37 9.22 16.79
C GLY A 196 3.91 7.91 17.39
N LYS A 197 4.10 7.83 18.71
CA LYS A 197 4.69 6.66 19.40
C LYS A 197 3.65 5.71 19.97
N TYR A 198 3.91 4.42 19.82
CA TYR A 198 3.06 3.33 20.30
C TYR A 198 3.89 2.22 20.93
N ILE A 199 3.34 1.49 21.90
CA ILE A 199 3.96 0.27 22.43
C ILE A 199 3.18 -0.93 21.93
N ASP A 200 3.87 -1.87 21.30
CA ASP A 200 3.37 -3.21 21.05
C ASP A 200 3.23 -3.96 22.39
N GLN A 201 2.00 -4.32 22.78
CA GLN A 201 1.77 -5.02 24.05
C GLN A 201 2.28 -6.46 24.10
N GLU A 202 2.54 -7.11 22.96
CA GLU A 202 3.06 -8.48 22.89
C GLU A 202 4.59 -8.49 22.98
N THR A 203 5.26 -7.61 22.24
CA THR A 203 6.74 -7.56 22.21
C THR A 203 7.33 -6.60 23.22
N GLY A 204 6.56 -5.58 23.64
CA GLY A 204 7.04 -4.47 24.47
C GLY A 204 7.82 -3.41 23.69
N ASP A 205 7.92 -3.56 22.36
CA ASP A 205 8.68 -2.63 21.53
C ASP A 205 7.94 -1.31 21.34
N THR A 206 8.69 -0.21 21.36
CA THR A 206 8.15 1.10 21.01
C THR A 206 8.27 1.29 19.50
N ILE A 207 7.15 1.57 18.88
CA ILE A 207 7.00 1.87 17.46
C ILE A 207 6.80 3.38 17.35
N ASP A 208 7.75 4.08 16.73
CA ASP A 208 7.57 5.46 16.34
C ASP A 208 7.16 5.50 14.87
N PHE A 209 5.94 5.96 14.59
CA PHE A 209 5.44 6.06 13.22
C PHE A 209 5.87 7.36 12.54
N ASP A 210 6.27 8.37 13.30
CA ASP A 210 6.83 9.59 12.74
C ASP A 210 8.28 9.32 12.28
N ASP A 211 9.05 8.49 13.01
CA ASP A 211 10.38 8.03 12.57
C ASP A 211 10.30 7.01 11.40
N MET A 212 9.21 6.23 11.27
CA MET A 212 9.04 5.27 10.15
C MET A 212 8.85 5.93 8.77
N ASP A 213 8.54 7.23 8.74
CA ASP A 213 8.49 8.01 7.50
C ASP A 213 9.84 8.71 7.21
N ASP A 214 10.78 8.75 8.16
CA ASP A 214 12.07 9.47 8.07
C ASP A 214 13.34 8.57 8.12
N ASP A 215 13.23 7.26 8.39
CA ASP A 215 14.35 6.32 8.56
C ASP A 215 15.10 5.89 7.26
N ASP A 216 15.13 6.73 6.22
CA ASP A 216 16.00 6.52 5.04
C ASP A 216 17.29 7.39 5.06
N TYR A 217 17.61 8.05 6.18
CA TYR A 217 18.87 8.80 6.33
C TYR A 217 19.90 8.06 7.17
N ASP A 218 20.42 6.94 6.66
CA ASP A 218 21.79 6.53 6.96
C ASP A 218 22.61 6.57 5.66
N ASP A 219 22.95 7.80 5.24
CA ASP A 219 24.00 8.07 4.27
C ASP A 219 25.34 7.97 5.01
N ASP A 220 25.92 6.75 5.01
CA ASP A 220 27.23 6.46 5.59
C ASP A 220 28.33 7.32 4.93
N HIS A 221 28.87 8.27 5.70
CA HIS A 221 30.14 8.95 5.45
C HIS A 221 31.33 8.17 6.03
#